data_AF-A0A2V5YKZ4-F1
#
_entry.id   AF-A0A2V5YKZ4-F1
#
_cell.length_a   1.000
_cell.length_b   1.000
_cell.length_c   1.000
_cell.angle_alpha   90.00
_cell.angle_beta   90.00
_cell.angle_gamma   90.00
#
_symmetry.space_group_name_H-M   'P 1'
#
loop_
_entity.id
_entity.type
_entity.pdbx_description
1 polymer ?
#
loop_
_entity_poly.entity_id
_entity_poly.type
_entity_poly.pdbx_seq_one_letter_code
_entity_poly.pdbx_strand_id
1 'polypeptide(L)'
;MIEKIASIPVNLSERRVFLQVTQGDSSGEVKLYERQKDGTFTVTEWSNGQTFKLLPKIDKAIFENKGVNCVGEQVTAVLRKELGPGKVSQGVAAPESPAAAFSHSVKNASGEFIRTTIVILC
;
A
#
# COMPACT_ATOMS: atom_id res chain seq x y z
N MET A 1 10.85 -1.98 -15.03
CA MET A 1 10.30 -1.85 -13.66
C MET A 1 9.06 -2.71 -13.48
N ILE A 2 8.07 -2.64 -14.38
CA ILE A 2 6.84 -3.46 -14.32
C ILE A 2 7.13 -4.97 -14.34
N GLU A 3 8.07 -5.42 -15.17
CA GLU A 3 8.49 -6.83 -15.19
C GLU A 3 9.00 -7.31 -13.82
N LYS A 4 9.70 -6.45 -13.06
CA LYS A 4 10.16 -6.78 -11.70
C LYS A 4 9.02 -6.86 -10.69
N ILE A 5 7.94 -6.10 -10.90
CA ILE A 5 6.72 -6.17 -10.08
C ILE A 5 6.01 -7.49 -10.35
N ALA A 6 5.86 -7.87 -11.62
CA ALA A 6 5.23 -9.12 -12.01
C ALA A 6 5.94 -10.36 -11.44
N SER A 7 7.26 -10.29 -11.24
CA SER A 7 8.06 -11.38 -10.70
C SER A 7 8.09 -11.47 -9.16
N ILE A 8 7.38 -10.62 -8.42
CA ILE A 8 7.36 -10.71 -6.94
C ILE A 8 6.69 -12.03 -6.55
N PRO A 9 7.37 -12.96 -5.84
CA PRO A 9 6.83 -14.27 -5.53
C PRO A 9 5.89 -14.20 -4.33
N VAL A 10 4.76 -13.51 -4.48
CA VAL A 10 3.75 -13.33 -3.43
C VAL A 10 2.36 -13.65 -3.95
N ASN A 11 1.63 -14.48 -3.22
CA ASN A 11 0.20 -14.64 -3.42
C ASN A 11 -0.55 -13.56 -2.65
N LEU A 12 -1.01 -12.51 -3.34
CA LEU A 12 -1.71 -11.39 -2.71
C LEU A 12 -3.09 -11.78 -2.16
N SER A 13 -3.74 -12.77 -2.78
CA SER A 13 -5.06 -13.22 -2.34
C SER A 13 -5.05 -13.86 -0.94
N GLU A 14 -3.90 -14.39 -0.51
CA GLU A 14 -3.71 -14.99 0.81
C GLU A 14 -3.38 -13.97 1.90
N ARG A 15 -2.97 -12.75 1.54
CA ARG A 15 -2.57 -11.71 2.49
C ARG A 15 -3.79 -10.97 3.02
N ARG A 16 -3.81 -10.67 4.32
CA ARG A 16 -4.89 -9.86 4.89
C ARG A 16 -4.67 -8.39 4.61
N VAL A 17 -3.43 -7.91 4.61
CA VAL A 17 -3.10 -6.52 4.34
C VAL A 17 -1.83 -6.40 3.50
N PHE A 18 -1.82 -5.46 2.55
CA PHE A 18 -0.61 -5.04 1.88
C PHE A 18 -0.72 -3.58 1.42
N LEU A 19 0.44 -2.95 1.26
CA LEU A 19 0.57 -1.53 0.99
C LEU A 19 1.51 -1.31 -0.19
N GLN A 20 1.16 -0.38 -1.07
CA GLN A 20 2.06 0.21 -2.03
C GLN A 20 2.26 1.68 -1.71
N VAL A 21 3.51 2.14 -1.70
CA VAL A 21 3.88 3.55 -1.66
C VAL A 21 4.71 3.85 -2.89
N THR A 22 4.17 4.65 -3.80
CA THR A 22 4.85 5.13 -5.01
C THR A 22 5.18 6.61 -4.87
N GLN A 23 6.40 6.96 -5.24
CA GLN A 23 7.02 8.29 -5.16
C GLN A 23 7.57 8.65 -6.53
N GLY A 24 7.15 9.80 -7.05
CA GLY A 24 7.81 10.52 -8.14
C GLY A 24 8.34 11.87 -7.64
N ASP A 25 8.75 12.74 -8.56
CA ASP A 25 9.42 14.00 -8.20
C ASP A 25 8.47 15.01 -7.51
N SER A 26 7.21 15.04 -7.92
CA SER A 26 6.18 15.96 -7.41
C SER A 26 4.87 15.27 -7.05
N SER A 27 4.80 13.95 -7.22
CA SER A 27 3.60 13.15 -7.01
C SER A 27 3.90 11.93 -6.14
N GLY A 28 2.89 11.49 -5.40
CA GLY A 28 2.97 10.26 -4.63
C GLY A 28 1.61 9.60 -4.56
N GLU A 29 1.61 8.29 -4.72
CA GLU A 29 0.41 7.47 -4.58
C GLU A 29 0.63 6.44 -3.48
N VAL A 30 -0.37 6.29 -2.61
CA VAL A 30 -0.40 5.25 -1.59
C VAL A 30 -1.66 4.43 -1.78
N LYS A 31 -1.52 3.10 -1.80
CA LYS A 31 -2.65 2.17 -1.87
C LYS A 31 -2.53 1.13 -0.77
N LEU A 32 -3.51 1.10 0.11
CA LEU A 32 -3.66 0.08 1.14
C LEU A 32 -4.77 -0.88 0.72
N TYR A 33 -4.49 -2.17 0.78
CA TYR A 33 -5.42 -3.24 0.49
C TYR A 33 -5.69 -4.01 1.79
N GLU A 34 -6.94 -4.12 2.19
CA GLU A 34 -7.39 -4.83 3.38
C GLU A 34 -8.42 -5.90 2.99
N ARG A 35 -8.06 -7.18 3.15
CA ARG A 35 -8.93 -8.31 2.85
C ARG A 35 -10.11 -8.38 3.82
N GLN A 36 -11.28 -8.58 3.25
CA GLN A 36 -12.54 -8.74 3.95
C GLN A 36 -12.85 -10.23 4.17
N LYS A 37 -13.81 -10.53 5.05
CA LYS A 37 -14.18 -11.91 5.40
C LYS A 37 -14.71 -12.72 4.22
N ASP A 38 -15.32 -12.06 3.25
CA ASP A 38 -15.85 -12.65 2.01
C ASP A 38 -14.79 -12.89 0.92
N GLY A 39 -13.52 -12.55 1.20
CA GLY A 39 -12.41 -12.70 0.27
C GLY A 39 -12.21 -11.52 -0.68
N THR A 40 -13.07 -10.50 -0.64
CA THR A 40 -12.86 -9.23 -1.35
C THR A 40 -11.90 -8.33 -0.58
N PHE A 41 -11.56 -7.18 -1.15
CA PHE A 41 -10.68 -6.19 -0.57
C PHE A 41 -11.38 -4.84 -0.44
N THR A 42 -11.10 -4.16 0.67
CA THR A 42 -11.24 -2.72 0.76
C THR A 42 -9.92 -2.11 0.34
N VAL A 43 -9.95 -1.20 -0.64
CA VAL A 43 -8.78 -0.49 -1.13
C VAL A 43 -8.91 0.97 -0.74
N THR A 44 -7.95 1.49 0.03
CA THR A 44 -7.86 2.91 0.35
C THR A 44 -6.70 3.53 -0.41
N GLU A 45 -6.99 4.61 -1.14
CA GLU A 45 -6.04 5.29 -2.01
C GLU A 45 -5.82 6.74 -1.54
N TRP A 46 -4.56 7.19 -1.59
CA TRP A 46 -4.18 8.58 -1.36
C TRP A 46 -3.28 9.05 -2.50
N SER A 47 -3.49 10.28 -2.92
CA SER A 47 -2.63 10.98 -3.88
C SER A 47 -2.07 12.21 -3.19
N ASN A 48 -0.80 12.16 -2.78
CA ASN A 48 -0.12 13.24 -2.07
C ASN A 48 1.38 13.23 -2.42
N GLY A 49 1.95 14.40 -2.72
CA GLY A 49 3.37 14.53 -3.09
C GLY A 49 4.37 14.23 -1.97
N GLN A 50 3.97 14.15 -0.69
CA GLN A 50 4.90 13.95 0.44
C GLN A 50 4.74 12.59 1.13
N THR A 51 5.12 11.50 0.46
CA THR A 51 5.07 10.14 1.04
C THR A 51 6.40 9.68 1.65
N PHE A 52 7.47 10.48 1.55
CA PHE A 52 8.84 10.07 1.94
C PHE A 52 9.03 9.72 3.42
N LYS A 53 8.21 10.31 4.32
CA LYS A 53 8.26 10.00 5.76
C LYS A 53 7.32 8.87 6.18
N LEU A 54 6.52 8.31 5.27
CA LEU A 54 5.49 7.33 5.64
C LEU A 54 6.09 6.01 6.11
N LEU A 55 7.01 5.44 5.33
CA LEU A 55 7.60 4.13 5.66
C LEU A 55 8.31 4.12 7.03
N PRO A 56 9.19 5.09 7.37
CA PRO A 56 9.78 5.13 8.70
C PRO A 56 8.76 5.28 9.84
N LYS A 57 7.66 6.00 9.60
CA LYS A 57 6.59 6.16 10.60
C LYS A 57 5.78 4.87 10.78
N ILE A 58 5.52 4.15 9.69
CA ILE A 58 4.88 2.84 9.71
C ILE A 58 5.74 1.84 10.48
N ASP A 59 7.03 1.74 10.14
CA ASP A 59 7.96 0.83 10.83
C ASP A 59 8.03 1.12 12.34
N LYS A 60 8.13 2.41 12.69
CA LYS A 60 8.13 2.85 14.09
C LYS A 60 6.84 2.43 14.80
N ALA A 61 5.67 2.66 14.20
CA ALA A 61 4.39 2.30 14.80
C ALA A 61 4.25 0.77 15.00
N ILE A 62 4.69 -0.02 14.02
CA ILE A 62 4.69 -1.49 14.12
C ILE A 62 5.61 -1.95 15.26
N PHE A 63 6.81 -1.36 15.35
CA PHE A 63 7.78 -1.69 16.39
C PHE A 63 7.27 -1.32 17.80
N GLU A 64 6.74 -0.10 17.96
CA GLU A 64 6.20 0.40 19.24
C GLU A 64 4.95 -0.38 19.70
N ASN A 65 4.17 -0.90 18.76
CA ASN A 65 2.98 -1.70 19.06
C ASN A 65 3.29 -3.02 19.77
N LYS A 66 4.51 -3.58 19.65
CA LYS A 66 4.95 -4.82 20.34
C LYS A 66 3.96 -6.01 20.21
N GLY A 67 3.20 -6.06 19.12
CA GLY A 67 2.20 -7.10 18.86
C GLY A 67 0.87 -6.97 19.62
N VAL A 68 0.59 -5.83 20.26
CA VAL A 68 -0.68 -5.61 20.99
C VAL A 68 -1.87 -5.52 20.04
N ASN A 69 -1.76 -4.70 18.99
CA ASN A 69 -2.81 -4.54 17.98
C ASN A 69 -2.43 -5.20 16.66
N CYS A 70 -3.44 -5.41 15.80
CA CYS A 70 -3.23 -5.88 14.44
C CYS A 70 -2.34 -4.90 13.65
N VAL A 71 -1.34 -5.43 12.93
CA VAL A 71 -0.41 -4.62 12.13
C VAL A 71 -1.16 -3.79 11.09
N GLY A 72 -2.18 -4.36 10.45
CA GLY A 72 -3.04 -3.64 9.48
C GLY A 72 -3.66 -2.38 10.07
N GLU A 73 -4.27 -2.50 11.25
CA GLU A 73 -4.91 -1.38 11.94
C GLU A 73 -3.90 -0.28 12.30
N GLN A 74 -2.69 -0.66 12.71
CA GLN A 74 -1.62 0.30 12.99
C GLN A 74 -1.18 1.04 11.73
N VAL A 75 -0.99 0.33 10.61
CA VAL A 75 -0.67 0.97 9.33
C VAL A 75 -1.79 1.91 8.89
N THR A 76 -3.05 1.48 8.96
CA THR A 76 -4.22 2.31 8.63
C THR A 76 -4.29 3.57 9.49
N ALA A 77 -4.01 3.46 10.79
CA ALA A 77 -3.99 4.60 11.71
C ALA A 77 -2.89 5.62 11.35
N VAL A 78 -1.67 5.15 11.03
CA VAL A 78 -0.59 6.03 10.57
C VAL A 78 -0.97 6.71 9.26
N LEU A 79 -1.48 5.98 8.27
CA LEU A 79 -1.88 6.55 6.99
C LEU A 79 -2.98 7.60 7.15
N ARG A 80 -4.00 7.35 7.97
CA ARG A 80 -5.06 8.33 8.25
C ARG A 80 -4.53 9.58 8.94
N LYS A 81 -3.63 9.43 9.90
CA LYS A 81 -3.02 10.55 10.61
C LYS A 81 -2.17 11.43 9.70
N GLU A 82 -1.42 10.82 8.79
CA GLU A 82 -0.44 11.51 7.95
C GLU A 82 -1.04 12.03 6.63
N LEU A 83 -2.04 11.34 6.08
CA LEU A 83 -2.59 11.62 4.74
C LEU A 83 -4.08 11.97 4.75
N GLY A 84 -4.78 11.86 5.90
CA GLY A 84 -6.22 12.04 5.99
C GLY A 84 -7.02 10.81 5.56
N PRO A 85 -8.34 10.93 5.33
CA PRO A 85 -9.26 9.79 5.23
C PRO A 85 -9.08 8.88 4.00
N GLY A 86 -8.41 9.37 2.94
CA GLY A 86 -8.22 8.61 1.70
C GLY A 86 -9.52 8.36 0.92
N LYS A 87 -9.39 7.89 -0.31
CA LYS A 87 -10.51 7.42 -1.14
C LYS A 87 -10.69 5.92 -0.93
N VAL A 88 -11.85 5.51 -0.45
CA VAL A 88 -12.14 4.10 -0.14
C VAL A 88 -12.97 3.47 -1.25
N SER A 89 -12.53 2.30 -1.72
CA SER A 89 -13.28 1.42 -2.63
C SER A 89 -13.50 0.07 -1.94
N GLN A 90 -14.74 -0.40 -1.87
CA GLN A 90 -15.11 -1.65 -1.20
C GLN A 90 -15.46 -2.75 -2.21
N GLY A 91 -15.39 -4.01 -1.80
CA GLY A 91 -15.79 -5.15 -2.64
C GLY A 91 -14.86 -5.38 -3.85
N VAL A 92 -13.62 -4.89 -3.78
CA VAL A 92 -12.64 -5.04 -4.86
C VAL A 92 -12.19 -6.51 -4.91
N ALA A 93 -12.23 -7.14 -6.08
CA ALA A 93 -11.75 -8.51 -6.23
C ALA A 93 -10.27 -8.62 -5.86
N ALA A 94 -9.86 -9.79 -5.35
CA ALA A 94 -8.46 -10.07 -5.07
C ALA A 94 -7.61 -9.86 -6.34
N PRO A 95 -6.49 -9.13 -6.29
CA PRO A 95 -5.63 -8.99 -7.46
C PRO A 95 -5.08 -10.34 -7.88
N GLU A 96 -5.22 -10.68 -9.15
CA GLU A 96 -4.74 -11.94 -9.73
C GLU A 96 -3.20 -12.03 -9.75
N SER A 97 -2.52 -10.89 -9.67
CA SER A 97 -1.05 -10.81 -9.62
C SER A 97 -0.57 -9.51 -8.97
N PRO A 98 0.69 -9.46 -8.52
CA PRO A 98 1.33 -8.20 -8.11
C PRO A 98 1.31 -7.14 -9.20
N ALA A 99 1.42 -7.53 -10.48
CA ALA A 99 1.33 -6.58 -11.59
C ALA A 99 -0.05 -5.92 -11.67
N ALA A 100 -1.13 -6.69 -11.47
CA ALA A 100 -2.49 -6.17 -11.44
C ALA A 100 -2.72 -5.19 -10.28
N ALA A 101 -2.12 -5.46 -9.11
CA ALA A 101 -2.23 -4.58 -7.95
C ALA A 101 -1.42 -3.29 -8.12
N PHE A 102 -0.17 -3.38 -8.57
CA PHE A 102 0.82 -2.32 -8.33
C PHE A 102 1.28 -1.54 -9.57
N SER A 103 1.06 -2.07 -10.78
CA SER A 103 1.64 -1.46 -12.00
C SER A 103 1.04 -0.09 -12.33
N HIS A 104 -0.24 0.13 -11.99
CA HIS A 104 -0.94 1.37 -12.33
C HIS A 104 -0.30 2.59 -11.69
N SER A 105 0.01 2.53 -10.38
CA SER A 105 0.66 3.64 -9.68
C SER A 105 2.03 3.96 -10.23
N VAL A 106 2.77 2.94 -10.66
CA VAL A 106 4.10 3.14 -11.27
C VAL A 106 4.00 3.77 -12.65
N LYS A 107 2.99 3.39 -13.45
CA LYS A 107 2.75 3.99 -14.78
C LYS A 107 2.31 5.45 -14.68
N ASN A 108 1.57 5.80 -13.63
CA ASN A 108 1.05 7.16 -13.43
C ASN A 108 2.05 8.09 -12.75
N ALA A 109 3.05 7.54 -12.06
CA ALA A 109 4.11 8.34 -11.46
C ALA A 109 4.94 9.03 -12.55
N SER A 110 5.36 10.26 -12.27
CA SER A 110 6.15 11.09 -13.17
C SER A 110 7.40 11.63 -12.46
N GLY A 111 8.43 11.92 -13.24
CA GLY A 111 9.71 12.41 -12.75
C GLY A 111 10.90 11.62 -13.28
N GLU A 112 12.10 12.13 -13.04
CA GLU A 112 13.35 11.44 -13.39
C GLU A 112 13.57 10.21 -12.51
N PHE A 113 13.12 10.27 -11.24
CA PHE A 113 13.25 9.17 -10.30
C PHE A 113 11.90 8.73 -9.74
N ILE A 114 11.54 7.49 -10.05
CA ILE A 114 10.35 6.85 -9.50
C ILE A 114 10.78 5.72 -8.55
N ARG A 115 10.31 5.79 -7.31
CA ARG A 115 10.45 4.72 -6.31
C ARG A 115 9.09 4.16 -5.98
N THR A 116 8.93 2.84 -6.05
CA THR A 116 7.77 2.15 -5.49
C THR A 116 8.26 1.18 -4.42
N THR A 117 7.58 1.18 -3.27
CA THR A 117 7.83 0.25 -2.18
C THR A 117 6.55 -0.52 -1.92
N ILE A 118 6.66 -1.85 -1.94
CA ILE A 118 5.57 -2.76 -1.64
C ILE A 118 5.85 -3.37 -0.28
N VAL A 119 4.90 -3.23 0.65
CA VAL A 119 4.96 -3.79 1.99
C VAL A 119 3.90 -4.88 2.07
N ILE A 120 4.36 -6.12 2.19
CA ILE A 120 3.48 -7.28 2.39
C ILE A 120 3.33 -7.48 3.89
N LEU A 121 2.10 -7.33 4.38
CA LEU A 121 1.77 -7.52 5.79
C LEU A 121 1.05 -8.87 5.95
N CYS A 122 0.63 -9.17 7.17
CA CYS A 122 -0.10 -10.39 7.51
C CYS A 122 -1.40 -10.54 6.72
#